data_AF-A0A9P6TNH2-F1
#
_entry.id   AF-A0A9P6TNH2-F1
#
_cell.length_a   1.000
_cell.length_b   1.000
_cell.length_c   1.000
_cell.angle_alpha   90.00
_cell.angle_beta   90.00
_cell.angle_gamma   90.00
#
_symmetry.space_group_name_H-M   'P 1'
#
loop_
_entity.id
_entity.type
_entity.pdbx_description
1 polymer ?
#
loop_
_entity_poly.entity_id
_entity_poly.type
_entity_poly.pdbx_seq_one_letter_code
_entity_poly.pdbx_strand_id
1 'polypeptide(L)'
;MPSRCNSETYCPDDNSQCKPLLPIGSVCELQRDDECAGRNAICLNATCFIKGAPLSGSCGADRTSYSSLDAEGEAMQQTIIRDNCTVGTYCGPAALCIESKPNGQECEQDRECLSGTCSNDYVCINGPEVFHTIKPWLWGVLGAAVAVFVIIILGALWILHRYQSKKEHEKIAKFFGDNEEFSKYVDHDEGGSVYENEQFANDSRTSVVYLTTPDYVKSSALSTHSWRNSSASRLREASPRTSGTFTPSGNRALTPEPR
;
A
#
# COMPACT_ATOMS: atom_id res chain seq x y z
N MET A 1 -23.80 19.56 6.01
CA MET A 1 -22.55 19.98 6.67
C MET A 1 -22.39 21.48 6.51
N PRO A 2 -21.80 22.20 7.48
CA PRO A 2 -21.51 23.62 7.34
C PRO A 2 -20.55 23.88 6.18
N SER A 3 -20.74 25.00 5.47
CA SER A 3 -19.80 25.44 4.42
C SER A 3 -18.51 25.92 5.06
N ARG A 4 -17.36 25.46 4.56
CA ARG A 4 -16.05 25.96 4.98
C ARG A 4 -15.83 27.39 4.48
N CYS A 5 -15.11 28.19 5.26
CA CYS A 5 -14.68 29.53 4.85
C CYS A 5 -13.74 29.47 3.64
N ASN A 6 -13.69 30.54 2.86
CA ASN A 6 -12.81 30.65 1.70
C ASN A 6 -11.38 31.07 2.14
N SER A 7 -10.45 31.22 1.20
CA SER A 7 -9.07 31.64 1.51
C SER A 7 -8.90 33.10 1.97
N GLU A 8 -9.98 33.88 2.00
CA GLU A 8 -9.98 35.30 2.39
C GLU A 8 -10.73 35.55 3.70
N THR A 9 -11.27 34.48 4.31
CA THR A 9 -12.05 34.53 5.54
C THR A 9 -11.64 33.40 6.48
N TYR A 10 -11.81 33.60 7.77
CA TYR A 10 -11.56 32.59 8.80
C TYR A 10 -12.83 32.32 9.60
N CYS A 11 -12.86 31.18 10.29
CA CYS A 11 -13.96 30.79 11.17
C CYS A 11 -13.54 31.05 12.62
N PRO A 12 -14.16 31.99 13.34
CA PRO A 12 -13.83 32.22 14.73
C PRO A 12 -14.46 31.14 15.63
N ASP A 13 -13.93 30.96 16.84
CA ASP A 13 -14.40 29.94 17.80
C ASP A 13 -15.71 30.33 18.52
N ASP A 14 -16.16 31.58 18.35
CA ASP A 14 -17.44 32.08 18.85
C ASP A 14 -18.67 31.50 18.09
N ASN A 15 -18.46 30.48 17.24
CA ASN A 15 -19.46 29.91 16.34
C ASN A 15 -20.17 30.95 15.46
N SER A 16 -19.52 32.09 15.18
CA SER A 16 -20.05 33.08 14.25
C SER A 16 -19.82 32.69 12.80
N GLN A 17 -20.29 33.54 11.90
CA GLN A 17 -20.12 33.39 10.45
C GLN A 17 -18.65 33.66 10.07
N CYS A 18 -18.23 33.23 8.88
CA CYS A 18 -16.88 33.52 8.39
C CYS A 18 -16.57 35.03 8.45
N LYS A 19 -15.47 35.41 9.12
CA LYS A 19 -15.00 36.79 9.25
C LYS A 19 -13.83 37.04 8.30
N PRO A 20 -13.61 38.28 7.83
CA PRO A 20 -12.46 38.60 6.98
C PRO A 20 -11.13 38.38 7.72
N LEU A 21 -10.09 37.97 7.00
CA LEU A 21 -8.75 37.82 7.56
C LEU A 21 -8.22 39.16 8.13
N LEU A 22 -7.46 39.05 9.20
CA LEU A 22 -6.91 40.16 9.95
C LEU A 22 -5.58 40.64 9.30
N PRO A 23 -5.38 41.95 9.12
CA PRO A 23 -4.16 42.47 8.50
C PRO A 23 -2.93 42.28 9.41
N ILE A 24 -1.73 42.27 8.84
CA ILE A 24 -0.47 42.20 9.61
C ILE A 24 -0.40 43.33 10.65
N GLY A 25 0.00 43.00 11.88
CA GLY A 25 0.02 43.90 13.03
C GLY A 25 -1.29 43.99 13.81
N SER A 26 -2.37 43.37 13.37
CA SER A 26 -3.60 43.26 14.15
C SER A 26 -3.46 42.26 15.29
N VAL A 27 -4.37 42.35 16.26
CA VAL A 27 -4.50 41.36 17.33
C VAL A 27 -5.14 40.09 16.79
N CYS A 28 -4.57 38.92 17.10
CA CYS A 28 -5.08 37.59 16.74
C CYS A 28 -5.17 36.68 17.96
N GLU A 29 -5.97 35.62 17.88
CA GLU A 29 -6.03 34.60 18.92
C GLU A 29 -4.78 33.71 18.93
N LEU A 30 -4.32 33.31 20.13
CA LEU A 30 -3.07 32.55 20.28
C LEU A 30 -3.14 31.25 19.47
N GLN A 31 -2.08 30.95 18.71
CA GLN A 31 -1.99 29.77 17.83
C GLN A 31 -3.00 29.71 16.67
N ARG A 32 -3.76 30.78 16.43
CA ARG A 32 -4.71 30.92 15.30
C ARG A 32 -4.08 31.64 14.11
N ASP A 33 -3.13 30.96 13.46
CA ASP A 33 -2.43 31.49 12.27
C ASP A 33 -3.36 31.72 11.08
N ASP A 34 -4.49 31.00 11.04
CA ASP A 34 -5.51 31.07 10.02
C ASP A 34 -6.30 32.39 10.02
N GLU A 35 -6.23 33.18 11.10
CA GLU A 35 -6.87 34.50 11.16
C GLU A 35 -6.09 35.57 10.40
N CYS A 36 -4.78 35.38 10.23
CA CYS A 36 -3.90 36.40 9.69
C CYS A 36 -3.85 36.39 8.16
N ALA A 37 -3.96 37.56 7.55
CA ALA A 37 -3.87 37.76 6.11
C ALA A 37 -2.42 37.78 5.63
N GLY A 38 -2.07 36.92 4.66
CA GLY A 38 -0.77 36.96 3.99
C GLY A 38 -0.24 35.58 3.61
N ARG A 39 0.81 35.55 2.77
CA ARG A 39 1.55 34.31 2.50
C ARG A 39 2.50 34.04 3.65
N ASN A 40 2.40 32.86 4.25
CA ASN A 40 3.15 32.48 5.46
C ASN A 40 2.92 33.43 6.64
N ALA A 41 1.66 33.83 6.85
CA ALA A 41 1.27 34.58 8.04
C ALA A 41 1.32 33.68 9.27
N ILE A 42 1.65 34.28 10.42
CA ILE A 42 1.78 33.59 11.70
C ILE A 42 1.32 34.52 12.83
N CYS A 43 0.52 34.02 13.76
CA CYS A 43 0.13 34.74 14.96
C CYS A 43 1.18 34.50 16.06
N LEU A 44 1.87 35.54 16.51
CA LEU A 44 2.87 35.44 17.57
C LEU A 44 2.57 36.48 18.64
N ASN A 45 2.52 36.05 19.91
CA ASN A 45 2.19 36.93 21.04
C ASN A 45 0.91 37.76 20.78
N ALA A 46 -0.14 37.09 20.30
CA ALA A 46 -1.43 37.68 19.90
C ALA A 46 -1.35 38.78 18.82
N THR A 47 -0.30 38.81 18.00
CA THR A 47 -0.15 39.77 16.89
C THR A 47 0.17 39.04 15.58
N CYS A 48 -0.46 39.47 14.47
CA CYS A 48 -0.18 38.89 13.16
C CYS A 48 1.17 39.36 12.59
N PHE A 49 2.04 38.41 12.24
CA PHE A 49 3.33 38.62 11.58
C PHE A 49 3.41 37.85 10.25
N ILE A 50 4.40 38.21 9.42
CA ILE A 50 4.82 37.40 8.27
C ILE A 50 6.09 36.63 8.65
N LYS A 51 6.10 35.33 8.37
CA LYS A 51 7.30 34.50 8.50
C LYS A 51 8.28 34.82 7.38
N GLY A 52 9.39 35.45 7.73
CA GLY A 52 10.39 35.94 6.79
C GLY A 52 11.24 37.11 7.30
N ALA A 53 11.34 37.30 8.62
CA ALA A 53 12.22 38.30 9.20
C ALA A 53 13.69 37.96 8.88
N PRO A 54 14.46 38.88 8.28
CA PRO A 54 15.84 38.62 7.89
C PRO A 54 16.77 38.57 9.11
N LEU A 55 18.02 38.13 8.90
CA LEU A 55 19.06 38.16 9.92
C LEU A 55 19.19 39.57 10.53
N SER A 56 19.26 39.64 11.86
CA SER A 56 19.25 40.86 12.65
C SER A 56 17.99 41.73 12.52
N GLY A 57 16.93 41.23 11.87
CA GLY A 57 15.61 41.86 11.86
C GLY A 57 14.88 41.65 13.19
N SER A 58 13.92 42.53 13.48
CA SER A 58 13.01 42.37 14.62
C SER A 58 12.14 41.13 14.43
N CYS A 59 12.07 40.29 15.46
CA CYS A 59 11.29 39.06 15.46
C CYS A 59 10.29 39.00 16.62
N GLY A 60 9.15 38.38 16.34
CA GLY A 60 8.23 37.91 17.36
C GLY A 60 8.56 36.45 17.70
N ALA A 61 8.38 36.09 18.97
CA ALA A 61 8.42 34.70 19.40
C ALA A 61 7.23 34.42 20.33
N ASP A 62 6.64 33.24 20.20
CA ASP A 62 5.59 32.75 21.07
C ASP A 62 6.01 31.42 21.69
N ARG A 63 5.89 31.30 23.02
CA ARG A 63 6.36 30.15 23.80
C ARG A 63 5.16 29.45 24.41
N THR A 64 4.89 28.24 23.95
CA THR A 64 3.85 27.38 24.52
C THR A 64 4.50 26.16 25.16
N SER A 65 4.22 25.92 26.44
CA SER A 65 4.68 24.71 27.12
C SER A 65 3.53 23.72 27.30
N TYR A 66 3.71 22.51 26.80
CA TYR A 66 2.80 21.38 26.96
C TYR A 66 3.36 20.45 28.04
N SER A 67 2.50 20.02 28.95
CA SER A 67 2.82 18.95 29.90
C SER A 67 2.11 17.67 29.43
N SER A 68 2.88 16.65 29.08
CA SER A 68 2.37 15.31 28.77
C SER A 68 2.84 14.32 29.82
N LEU A 69 2.05 13.29 30.10
CA LEU A 69 2.49 12.18 30.93
C LEU A 69 3.26 11.17 30.06
N ASP A 70 4.37 10.65 30.56
CA ASP A 70 5.10 9.54 29.94
C ASP A 70 4.43 8.17 30.21
N ALA A 71 5.07 7.08 29.79
CA ALA A 71 4.53 5.73 29.98
C ALA A 71 4.53 5.30 31.46
N GLU A 72 5.37 5.94 32.26
CA GLU A 72 5.57 5.72 33.70
C GLU A 72 4.64 6.60 34.55
N GLY A 73 3.92 7.54 33.93
CA GLY A 73 2.98 8.45 34.58
C GLY A 73 3.63 9.71 35.17
N GLU A 74 4.89 9.97 34.85
CA GLU A 74 5.58 11.22 35.21
C GLU A 74 5.26 12.33 34.20
N ALA A 75 5.18 13.57 34.68
CA ALA A 75 4.91 14.72 33.83
C ALA A 75 6.17 15.18 33.11
N MET A 76 6.21 15.00 31.79
CA MET A 76 7.23 15.54 30.90
C MET A 76 6.75 16.88 30.30
N GLN A 77 7.54 17.94 30.46
CA GLN A 77 7.23 19.26 29.91
C GLN A 77 7.97 19.48 28.59
N GLN A 78 7.24 19.67 27.50
CA GLN A 78 7.76 20.05 26.19
C GLN A 78 7.46 21.52 25.92
N THR A 79 8.48 22.31 25.57
CA THR A 79 8.31 23.71 25.21
C THR A 79 8.45 23.88 23.71
N ILE A 80 7.38 24.32 23.05
CA ILE A 80 7.38 24.68 21.63
C ILE A 80 7.49 26.19 21.53
N ILE A 81 8.52 26.68 20.83
CA ILE A 81 8.67 28.11 20.53
C ILE A 81 8.53 28.31 19.02
N ARG A 82 7.64 29.23 18.65
CA ARG A 82 7.40 29.61 17.26
C ARG A 82 7.94 31.02 17.04
N ASP A 83 8.53 31.28 15.88
CA ASP A 83 9.02 32.59 15.50
C ASP A 83 8.78 32.88 14.01
N ASN A 84 8.96 34.15 13.63
CA ASN A 84 8.80 34.64 12.26
C ASN A 84 10.13 34.80 11.50
N CYS A 85 11.22 34.21 11.99
CA CYS A 85 12.53 34.30 11.34
C CYS A 85 12.62 33.43 10.07
N THR A 86 13.59 33.74 9.20
CA THR A 86 13.90 32.93 8.01
C THR A 86 14.52 31.57 8.37
N VAL A 87 14.51 30.63 7.43
CA VAL A 87 15.14 29.31 7.62
C VAL A 87 16.64 29.47 7.90
N GLY A 88 17.15 28.73 8.88
CA GLY A 88 18.56 28.83 9.34
C GLY A 88 18.82 29.97 10.32
N THR A 89 17.77 30.66 10.77
CA THR A 89 17.83 31.68 11.82
C THR A 89 16.73 31.44 12.84
N TYR A 90 16.91 31.92 14.07
CA TYR A 90 15.91 31.82 15.13
C TYR A 90 15.81 33.13 15.91
N CYS A 91 14.68 33.34 16.61
CA CYS A 91 14.48 34.55 17.40
C CYS A 91 15.23 34.46 18.74
N GLY A 92 16.27 35.28 18.90
CA GLY A 92 17.10 35.34 20.09
C GLY A 92 16.46 36.15 21.25
N PRO A 93 17.11 36.21 22.42
CA PRO A 93 16.59 36.91 23.60
C PRO A 93 16.45 38.43 23.42
N ALA A 94 17.18 39.02 22.46
CA ALA A 94 17.08 40.43 22.12
C ALA A 94 15.90 40.76 21.16
N ALA A 95 15.00 39.80 20.89
CA ALA A 95 13.95 39.90 19.87
C ALA A 95 14.51 40.23 18.47
N LEU A 96 15.71 39.71 18.17
CA LEU A 96 16.35 39.80 16.87
C LEU A 96 16.61 38.40 16.31
N CYS A 97 16.43 38.22 15.00
CA CYS A 97 16.79 36.97 14.34
C CYS A 97 18.31 36.81 14.33
N ILE A 98 18.79 35.71 14.89
CA ILE A 98 20.21 35.33 14.92
C ILE A 98 20.42 34.01 14.18
N GLU A 99 21.65 33.77 13.75
CA GLU A 99 22.01 32.56 12.99
C GLU A 99 21.89 31.31 13.86
N SER A 100 21.32 30.25 13.29
CA SER A 100 21.27 28.94 13.94
C SER A 100 22.68 28.35 14.06
N LYS A 101 22.92 27.63 15.16
CA LYS A 101 24.18 27.01 15.55
C LYS A 101 24.47 25.76 14.70
N PRO A 102 25.74 25.52 14.31
CA PRO A 102 26.13 24.29 13.64
C PRO A 102 26.14 23.08 14.59
N ASN A 103 26.19 21.87 14.01
CA ASN A 103 26.28 20.63 14.76
C ASN A 103 27.52 20.61 15.68
N GLY A 104 27.35 20.09 16.89
CA GLY A 104 28.40 20.05 17.91
C GLY A 104 28.45 21.28 18.83
N GLN A 105 27.62 22.29 18.59
CA GLN A 105 27.47 23.45 19.49
C GLN A 105 26.41 23.21 20.55
N GLU A 106 26.55 23.89 21.69
CA GLU A 106 25.59 23.83 22.79
C GLU A 106 24.25 24.47 22.41
N CYS A 107 23.14 23.81 22.73
CA CYS A 107 21.78 24.26 22.45
C CYS A 107 20.87 23.96 23.63
N GLU A 108 19.84 24.79 23.83
CA GLU A 108 18.75 24.49 24.76
C GLU A 108 17.52 23.96 24.03
N GLN A 109 17.41 24.26 22.73
CA GLN A 109 16.23 23.97 21.92
C GLN A 109 16.62 23.54 20.51
N ASP A 110 15.80 22.67 19.93
CA ASP A 110 15.94 22.14 18.57
C ASP A 110 16.13 23.22 17.50
N ARG A 111 15.37 24.32 17.61
CA ARG A 111 15.39 25.44 16.64
C ARG A 111 16.71 26.22 16.61
N GLU A 112 17.49 26.16 17.68
CA GLU A 112 18.80 26.82 17.72
C GLU A 112 19.77 26.13 16.78
N CYS A 113 19.53 24.88 16.41
CA CYS A 113 20.43 24.09 15.58
C CYS A 113 20.06 24.20 14.10
N LEU A 114 21.06 24.27 13.23
CA LEU A 114 20.87 24.21 11.77
C LEU A 114 20.25 22.88 11.31
N SER A 115 20.51 21.80 12.06
CA SER A 115 19.88 20.49 11.87
C SER A 115 18.40 20.44 12.27
N GLY A 116 17.94 21.41 13.07
CA GLY A 116 16.61 21.39 13.69
C GLY A 116 16.48 20.38 14.83
N THR A 117 17.57 19.91 15.42
CA THR A 117 17.54 18.93 16.53
C THR A 117 18.64 19.19 17.54
N CYS A 118 18.25 19.31 18.81
CA CYS A 118 19.09 19.42 19.97
C CYS A 118 19.01 18.10 20.78
N SER A 119 20.16 17.50 21.05
CA SER A 119 20.24 16.27 21.87
C SER A 119 19.84 16.57 23.32
N ASN A 120 19.46 15.53 24.06
CA ASN A 120 19.33 15.59 25.53
C ASN A 120 20.65 15.96 26.23
N ASP A 121 21.78 15.82 25.55
CA ASP A 121 23.10 16.28 26.01
C ASP A 121 23.31 17.80 25.78
N TYR A 122 22.28 18.53 25.35
CA TYR A 122 22.33 19.97 25.03
C TYR A 122 23.29 20.30 23.88
N VAL A 123 23.38 19.43 22.87
CA VAL A 123 24.27 19.62 21.72
C VAL A 123 23.51 19.43 20.40
N CYS A 124 23.79 20.29 19.43
CA CYS A 124 23.20 20.19 18.09
C CYS A 124 23.66 18.93 17.37
N ILE A 125 22.71 18.09 16.99
CA ILE A 125 22.96 16.83 16.27
C ILE A 125 22.10 16.76 15.01
N ASN A 126 22.48 15.92 14.06
CA ASN A 126 21.59 15.58 12.95
C ASN A 126 20.43 14.75 13.49
N GLY A 127 19.20 15.21 13.25
CA GLY A 127 17.99 14.50 13.66
C GLY A 127 17.86 13.10 13.04
N PRO A 128 17.03 12.23 13.64
CA PRO A 128 16.83 10.86 13.16
C PRO A 128 16.16 10.80 11.78
N GLU A 129 15.56 11.89 11.31
CA GLU A 129 14.98 12.04 9.96
C GLU A 129 16.01 12.31 8.86
N VAL A 130 17.30 12.47 9.19
CA VAL A 130 18.34 12.49 8.15
C VAL A 130 18.43 11.09 7.57
N PHE A 131 17.91 10.93 6.35
CA PHE A 131 18.06 9.72 5.56
C PHE A 131 19.52 9.25 5.66
N HIS A 132 19.76 8.20 6.43
CA HIS A 132 21.06 7.57 6.42
C HIS A 132 21.27 7.09 4.98
N THR A 133 22.18 7.75 4.26
CA THR A 133 22.59 7.31 2.94
C THR A 133 23.02 5.86 3.08
N ILE A 134 22.20 4.95 2.55
CA ILE A 134 22.43 3.52 2.72
C ILE A 134 23.81 3.22 2.13
N LYS A 135 24.71 2.68 2.96
CA LYS A 135 26.07 2.38 2.53
C LYS A 135 26.01 1.44 1.31
N PRO A 136 26.82 1.67 0.25
CA PRO A 136 26.73 0.90 -0.99
C PRO A 136 26.83 -0.62 -0.83
N TRP A 137 27.56 -1.10 0.17
CA TRP A 137 27.70 -2.53 0.44
C TRP A 137 26.38 -3.21 0.82
N LEU A 138 25.42 -2.48 1.42
CA LEU A 138 24.13 -3.04 1.83
C LEU A 138 23.30 -3.45 0.60
N TRP A 139 23.38 -2.68 -0.49
CA TRP A 139 22.77 -3.04 -1.76
C TRP A 139 23.39 -4.31 -2.35
N GLY A 140 24.70 -4.50 -2.19
CA GLY A 140 25.39 -5.72 -2.58
C GLY A 140 24.87 -6.95 -1.83
N VAL A 141 24.71 -6.84 -0.51
CA VAL A 141 24.18 -7.94 0.33
C VAL A 141 22.73 -8.26 -0.02
N LEU A 142 21.88 -7.25 -0.18
CA LEU A 142 20.49 -7.42 -0.57
C LEU A 142 20.36 -8.10 -1.95
N GLY A 143 21.15 -7.64 -2.93
CA GLY A 143 21.17 -8.22 -4.26
C GLY A 143 21.65 -9.68 -4.26
N ALA A 144 22.68 -9.99 -3.48
CA ALA A 144 23.18 -11.35 -3.34
C ALA A 144 22.15 -12.29 -2.68
N ALA A 145 21.45 -11.83 -1.64
CA ALA A 145 20.42 -12.61 -0.96
C ALA A 145 19.26 -12.98 -1.91
N VAL A 146 18.79 -12.01 -2.70
CA VAL A 146 17.74 -12.24 -3.71
C VAL A 146 18.21 -13.20 -4.79
N ALA A 147 19.44 -13.03 -5.30
CA ALA A 147 19.99 -13.91 -6.33
C ALA A 147 20.12 -15.36 -5.84
N VAL A 148 20.62 -15.57 -4.61
CA VAL A 148 20.72 -16.90 -4.01
C VAL A 148 19.33 -17.54 -3.84
N PHE A 149 18.34 -16.76 -3.39
CA PHE A 149 16.97 -17.25 -3.25
C PHE A 149 16.37 -17.70 -4.58
N VAL A 150 16.56 -16.92 -5.65
CA VAL A 150 16.12 -17.27 -7.00
C VAL A 150 16.81 -18.54 -7.51
N ILE A 151 18.13 -18.67 -7.31
CA ILE A 151 18.88 -19.87 -7.70
C ILE A 151 18.38 -21.12 -6.97
N ILE A 152 18.10 -21.02 -5.67
CA ILE A 152 17.56 -22.14 -4.87
C ILE A 152 16.19 -22.57 -5.41
N ILE A 153 15.28 -21.63 -5.68
CA ILE A 153 13.96 -21.94 -6.21
C ILE A 153 14.07 -22.61 -7.59
N LEU A 154 14.86 -22.02 -8.50
CA LEU A 154 15.07 -22.59 -9.84
C LEU A 154 15.71 -23.98 -9.78
N GLY A 155 16.68 -24.18 -8.89
CA GLY A 155 17.31 -25.47 -8.65
C GLY A 155 16.33 -26.52 -8.13
N ALA A 156 15.50 -26.17 -7.14
CA ALA A 156 14.47 -27.06 -6.59
C ALA A 156 13.44 -27.45 -7.67
N LEU A 157 12.95 -26.47 -8.44
CA LEU A 157 12.02 -26.73 -9.54
C LEU A 157 12.65 -27.63 -10.62
N TRP A 158 13.92 -27.41 -10.97
CA TRP A 158 14.63 -28.25 -11.94
C TRP A 158 14.77 -29.70 -11.47
N ILE A 159 15.11 -29.92 -10.20
CA ILE A 159 15.20 -31.27 -9.60
C ILE A 159 13.84 -31.95 -9.62
N LEU A 160 12.78 -31.25 -9.18
CA LEU A 160 11.43 -31.80 -9.15
C LEU A 160 10.95 -32.17 -10.56
N HIS A 161 11.17 -31.29 -11.55
CA HIS A 161 10.81 -31.56 -12.94
C HIS A 161 11.56 -32.76 -13.51
N ARG A 162 12.88 -32.87 -13.24
CA ARG A 162 13.69 -34.01 -13.70
C ARG A 162 13.28 -35.32 -13.00
N TYR A 163 12.88 -35.25 -11.73
CA TYR A 163 12.38 -36.42 -11.00
C TYR A 163 11.03 -36.90 -11.53
N GLN A 164 10.10 -35.98 -11.79
CA GLN A 164 8.81 -36.32 -12.42
C GLN A 164 9.02 -36.89 -13.83
N SER A 165 9.86 -36.25 -14.66
CA SER A 165 10.17 -36.73 -16.01
C SER A 165 10.73 -38.17 -15.99
N LYS A 166 11.65 -38.50 -15.08
CA LYS A 166 12.14 -39.89 -14.95
C LYS A 166 11.05 -40.88 -14.60
N LYS A 167 10.17 -40.54 -13.65
CA LYS A 167 9.03 -41.40 -13.29
C LYS A 167 8.07 -41.61 -14.45
N GLU A 168 7.80 -40.58 -15.24
CA GLU A 168 6.93 -40.71 -16.42
C GLU A 168 7.61 -41.55 -17.51
N HIS A 169 8.92 -41.41 -17.73
CA HIS A 169 9.65 -42.26 -18.69
C HIS A 169 9.66 -43.74 -18.30
N GLU A 170 9.75 -44.05 -17.01
CA GLU A 170 9.66 -45.43 -16.52
C GLU A 170 8.27 -46.03 -16.77
N LYS A 171 7.20 -45.25 -16.58
CA LYS A 171 5.83 -45.69 -16.91
C LYS A 171 5.64 -45.92 -18.41
N ILE A 172 6.17 -45.02 -19.24
CA ILE A 172 6.12 -45.13 -20.70
C ILE A 172 6.89 -46.38 -21.17
N ALA A 173 8.08 -46.62 -20.65
CA ALA A 173 8.88 -47.80 -20.99
C ALA A 173 8.14 -49.11 -20.64
N LYS A 174 7.48 -49.17 -19.47
CA LYS A 174 6.64 -50.31 -19.10
C LYS A 174 5.42 -50.45 -20.02
N PHE A 175 4.74 -49.34 -20.32
CA PHE A 175 3.57 -49.35 -21.18
C PHE A 175 3.87 -49.90 -22.59
N PHE A 176 5.01 -49.52 -23.17
CA PHE A 176 5.42 -50.03 -24.48
C PHE A 176 6.03 -51.44 -24.42
N GLY A 177 6.73 -51.80 -23.34
CA GLY A 177 7.24 -53.14 -23.08
C GLY A 177 6.15 -54.21 -22.94
N ASP A 178 5.05 -53.86 -22.27
CA ASP A 178 3.90 -54.77 -22.16
C ASP A 178 3.24 -54.97 -23.54
N ASN A 179 3.16 -53.92 -24.37
CA ASN A 179 2.57 -53.97 -25.71
C ASN A 179 3.39 -54.77 -26.74
N GLU A 180 4.73 -54.72 -26.70
CA GLU A 180 5.58 -55.55 -27.56
C GLU A 180 5.40 -57.05 -27.23
N GLU A 181 5.18 -57.40 -25.96
CA GLU A 181 4.89 -58.77 -25.56
C GLU A 181 3.57 -59.26 -26.18
N PHE A 182 2.51 -58.44 -26.16
CA PHE A 182 1.23 -58.76 -26.82
C PHE A 182 1.37 -58.92 -28.33
N SER A 183 2.18 -58.09 -29.01
CA SER A 183 2.41 -58.23 -30.45
C SER A 183 3.05 -59.59 -30.80
N LYS A 184 3.96 -60.08 -29.95
CA LYS A 184 4.62 -61.37 -30.13
C LYS A 184 3.69 -62.56 -29.95
N TYR A 185 2.67 -62.46 -29.10
CA TYR A 185 1.64 -63.50 -28.97
C TYR A 185 0.64 -63.49 -30.14
N VAL A 186 0.31 -62.32 -30.69
CA VAL A 186 -0.55 -62.21 -31.88
C VAL A 186 0.13 -62.79 -33.13
N ASP A 187 1.43 -62.55 -33.32
CA ASP A 187 2.19 -63.14 -34.44
C ASP A 187 2.40 -64.66 -34.29
N HIS A 188 2.16 -65.24 -33.11
CA HIS A 188 2.27 -66.68 -32.89
C HIS A 188 0.98 -67.46 -33.21
N ASP A 189 -0.12 -66.77 -33.53
CA ASP A 189 -1.41 -67.38 -33.88
C ASP A 189 -1.79 -67.26 -35.37
N GLU A 190 -0.86 -66.87 -36.23
CA GLU A 190 -0.98 -67.08 -37.69
C GLU A 190 -0.20 -68.33 -38.14
N GLY A 191 -0.64 -69.48 -37.63
CA GLY A 191 -0.41 -70.78 -38.22
C GLY A 191 -1.62 -71.24 -39.06
N GLY A 192 -1.86 -70.60 -40.21
CA GLY A 192 -2.83 -71.04 -41.24
C GLY A 192 -3.79 -69.93 -41.67
N SER A 193 -3.95 -69.59 -42.95
CA SER A 193 -4.20 -70.52 -44.05
C SER A 193 -4.12 -69.83 -45.42
N VAL A 194 -3.68 -70.59 -46.41
CA VAL A 194 -3.84 -70.31 -47.84
C VAL A 194 -5.34 -70.34 -48.19
N TYR A 195 -5.85 -69.30 -48.87
CA TYR A 195 -6.58 -69.33 -50.16
C TYR A 195 -7.25 -67.95 -50.40
N GLU A 196 -6.97 -67.36 -51.56
CA GLU A 196 -7.66 -66.19 -52.11
C GLU A 196 -9.16 -66.45 -52.33
N ASN A 197 -10.01 -65.43 -52.12
CA ASN A 197 -10.83 -64.90 -53.23
C ASN A 197 -11.38 -63.51 -52.90
N GLU A 198 -11.49 -62.71 -53.95
CA GLU A 198 -11.94 -61.32 -54.00
C GLU A 198 -13.44 -61.13 -53.70
N GLN A 199 -13.75 -59.86 -53.41
CA GLN A 199 -15.01 -59.19 -53.72
C GLN A 199 -16.18 -59.44 -52.74
N PHE A 200 -16.40 -58.49 -51.83
CA PHE A 200 -17.53 -57.55 -51.86
C PHE A 200 -17.57 -56.70 -50.56
N ALA A 201 -17.73 -55.40 -50.79
CA ALA A 201 -18.47 -54.43 -49.97
C ALA A 201 -18.22 -54.34 -48.45
N ASN A 202 -17.71 -53.16 -48.08
CA ASN A 202 -18.32 -52.28 -47.07
C ASN A 202 -18.47 -52.86 -45.65
N ASP A 203 -17.43 -52.72 -44.82
CA ASP A 203 -17.60 -51.98 -43.57
C ASP A 203 -16.25 -51.56 -42.99
N SER A 204 -16.23 -50.32 -42.54
CA SER A 204 -15.21 -49.67 -41.74
C SER A 204 -14.77 -50.49 -40.52
N ARG A 205 -13.78 -51.37 -40.67
CA ARG A 205 -13.07 -51.95 -39.52
C ARG A 205 -11.94 -51.03 -39.12
N THR A 206 -12.29 -49.86 -38.59
CA THR A 206 -11.40 -49.10 -37.71
C THR A 206 -11.17 -49.97 -36.48
N SER A 207 -10.06 -50.71 -36.43
CA SER A 207 -9.65 -51.44 -35.22
C SER A 207 -9.20 -50.41 -34.19
N VAL A 208 -10.14 -49.90 -33.42
CA VAL A 208 -9.84 -49.03 -32.28
C VAL A 208 -9.29 -49.94 -31.18
N VAL A 209 -7.96 -50.02 -31.09
CA VAL A 209 -7.30 -50.68 -29.95
C VAL A 209 -7.44 -49.73 -28.76
N TYR A 210 -8.31 -50.09 -27.82
CA TYR A 210 -8.41 -49.39 -26.55
C TYR A 210 -7.17 -49.71 -25.72
N LEU A 211 -6.19 -48.80 -25.72
CA LEU A 211 -5.09 -48.81 -24.77
C LEU A 211 -5.68 -48.58 -23.37
N THR A 212 -6.03 -49.64 -22.66
CA THR A 212 -6.35 -49.54 -21.23
C THR A 212 -5.05 -49.34 -20.47
N THR A 213 -4.61 -48.08 -20.34
CA THR A 213 -3.59 -47.72 -19.36
C THR A 213 -4.09 -48.12 -17.96
N PRO A 214 -3.34 -48.87 -17.13
CA PRO A 214 -3.80 -49.31 -15.82
C PRO A 214 -4.05 -48.18 -14.81
N ASP A 215 -3.68 -46.94 -15.13
CA ASP A 215 -3.68 -45.84 -14.16
C ASP A 215 -4.96 -44.97 -14.18
N TYR A 216 -5.88 -45.12 -15.14
CA TYR A 216 -7.09 -44.28 -15.18
C TYR A 216 -8.03 -44.53 -13.99
N VAL A 217 -8.00 -45.74 -13.41
CA VAL A 217 -8.84 -46.10 -12.26
C VAL A 217 -8.35 -45.45 -10.96
N LYS A 218 -7.08 -45.00 -10.89
CA LYS A 218 -6.53 -44.38 -9.68
C LYS A 218 -6.74 -42.87 -9.61
N SER A 219 -6.87 -42.20 -10.77
CA SER A 219 -7.23 -40.78 -10.83
C SER A 219 -8.71 -40.51 -10.51
N SER A 220 -9.63 -41.45 -10.79
CA SER A 220 -11.05 -41.31 -10.42
C SER A 220 -11.32 -41.52 -8.93
N ALA A 221 -10.44 -42.27 -8.24
CA ALA A 221 -10.52 -42.49 -6.80
C ALA A 221 -9.94 -41.35 -5.95
N LEU A 222 -9.17 -40.42 -6.53
CA LEU A 222 -8.69 -39.22 -5.83
C LEU A 222 -9.59 -37.98 -6.05
N SER A 223 -10.44 -37.99 -7.09
CA SER A 223 -11.39 -36.90 -7.37
C SER A 223 -12.64 -36.90 -6.48
N THR A 224 -12.81 -37.86 -5.58
CA THR A 224 -14.01 -37.97 -4.70
C THR A 224 -13.84 -37.39 -3.30
N HIS A 225 -12.76 -36.67 -3.01
CA HIS A 225 -12.69 -35.81 -1.82
C HIS A 225 -12.67 -34.32 -2.19
N SER A 226 -13.64 -33.90 -3.00
CA SER A 226 -14.10 -32.50 -3.03
C SER A 226 -15.41 -32.41 -2.24
N TRP A 227 -15.32 -32.07 -0.97
CA TRP A 227 -16.45 -31.54 -0.22
C TRP A 227 -16.95 -30.28 -0.94
N ARG A 228 -18.18 -30.37 -1.47
CA ARG A 228 -19.13 -29.28 -1.73
C ARG A 228 -18.53 -27.88 -1.94
N ASN A 229 -18.50 -27.44 -3.19
CA ASN A 229 -19.31 -26.31 -3.69
C ASN A 229 -18.74 -25.81 -5.02
N SER A 230 -19.50 -25.99 -6.09
CA SER A 230 -19.47 -25.22 -7.34
C SER A 230 -20.74 -25.63 -8.08
N SER A 231 -21.50 -24.73 -8.70
CA SER A 231 -21.01 -23.69 -9.59
C SER A 231 -22.08 -22.65 -9.91
N ALA A 232 -21.60 -21.42 -10.10
CA ALA A 232 -22.27 -20.36 -10.83
C ALA A 232 -22.55 -20.73 -12.30
N SER A 233 -23.53 -20.00 -12.84
CA SER A 233 -23.66 -19.48 -14.21
C SER A 233 -23.93 -20.44 -15.38
N ARG A 234 -25.12 -20.27 -15.99
CA ARG A 234 -25.34 -20.35 -17.45
C ARG A 234 -26.00 -19.07 -17.96
N LEU A 235 -25.52 -18.61 -19.12
CA LEU A 235 -25.85 -17.39 -19.86
C LEU A 235 -27.11 -17.51 -20.75
N ARG A 236 -27.83 -16.37 -20.89
CA ARG A 236 -28.60 -15.79 -22.04
C ARG A 236 -29.66 -16.68 -22.76
N GLU A 237 -30.85 -16.23 -23.20
CA GLU A 237 -31.35 -14.97 -23.77
C GLU A 237 -32.92 -15.01 -23.83
N ALA A 238 -33.56 -13.83 -23.93
CA ALA A 238 -34.86 -13.49 -24.57
C ALA A 238 -36.21 -13.50 -23.79
N SER A 239 -36.84 -12.31 -23.85
CA SER A 239 -38.10 -11.78 -23.25
C SER A 239 -39.39 -12.23 -23.97
N PRO A 240 -40.63 -12.04 -23.43
CA PRO A 240 -41.33 -10.73 -23.54
C PRO A 240 -42.32 -10.36 -22.38
N ARG A 241 -42.59 -9.03 -22.24
CA ARG A 241 -43.88 -8.37 -21.83
C ARG A 241 -44.39 -8.61 -20.38
N THR A 242 -44.95 -7.68 -19.58
CA THR A 242 -45.57 -6.35 -19.78
C THR A 242 -45.79 -5.66 -18.40
N SER A 243 -45.75 -4.32 -18.37
CA SER A 243 -46.52 -3.35 -17.52
C SER A 243 -46.36 -3.34 -15.98
N GLY A 244 -46.15 -2.22 -15.28
CA GLY A 244 -46.24 -0.80 -15.67
C GLY A 244 -45.71 0.18 -14.59
N THR A 245 -45.34 1.38 -15.08
CA THR A 245 -45.53 2.75 -14.52
C THR A 245 -44.94 3.10 -13.13
N PHE A 246 -43.84 3.88 -12.94
CA PHE A 246 -43.62 5.35 -13.09
C PHE A 246 -44.67 6.21 -12.33
N THR A 247 -44.45 7.20 -11.45
CA THR A 247 -43.30 8.07 -11.04
C THR A 247 -43.71 9.04 -9.86
N PRO A 248 -42.93 10.06 -9.40
CA PRO A 248 -42.88 10.54 -8.00
C PRO A 248 -43.20 12.05 -7.79
N SER A 249 -42.93 12.57 -6.57
CA SER A 249 -42.74 13.98 -6.09
C SER A 249 -43.56 14.21 -4.80
N GLY A 250 -43.25 15.04 -3.80
CA GLY A 250 -42.25 16.09 -3.55
C GLY A 250 -42.79 17.00 -2.41
N ASN A 251 -41.91 17.49 -1.52
CA ASN A 251 -41.99 18.64 -0.57
C ASN A 251 -43.33 19.18 0.01
N ARG A 252 -43.41 19.39 1.35
CA ARG A 252 -43.38 20.71 2.03
C ARG A 252 -43.60 20.64 3.57
N ALA A 253 -43.02 21.63 4.26
CA ALA A 253 -43.09 21.94 5.69
C ALA A 253 -44.44 22.53 6.16
N LEU A 254 -44.70 22.54 7.49
CA LEU A 254 -45.02 23.73 8.33
C LEU A 254 -45.38 23.34 9.78
N THR A 255 -44.88 24.13 10.73
CA THR A 255 -45.30 24.28 12.15
C THR A 255 -46.69 24.93 12.27
N PRO A 256 -47.36 24.92 13.46
CA PRO A 256 -47.18 26.02 14.44
C PRO A 256 -47.26 25.61 15.95
N GLU A 257 -46.76 26.51 16.80
CA GLU A 257 -46.96 26.68 18.27
C GLU A 257 -48.45 26.98 18.64
N PRO A 258 -48.91 27.25 19.90
CA PRO A 258 -48.18 27.64 21.13
C PRO A 258 -48.62 27.00 22.47
N ARG A 259 -47.72 27.05 23.48
CA ARG A 259 -47.99 27.47 24.88
C ARG A 259 -46.75 27.46 25.75
#